data_AF-A0A246JRU2-F1
#
_entry.id   AF-A0A246JRU2-F1
#
_cell.length_a   1.000
_cell.length_b   1.000
_cell.length_c   1.000
_cell.angle_alpha   90.00
_cell.angle_beta   90.00
_cell.angle_gamma   90.00
#
_symmetry.space_group_name_H-M   'P 1'
#
loop_
_entity.id
_entity.type
_entity.pdbx_description
1 polymer ?
#
loop_
_entity_poly.entity_id
_entity_poly.type
_entity_poly.pdbx_seq_one_letter_code
_entity_poly.pdbx_strand_id
1 'polypeptide(L)' 'MDSKHLTWLVVDSEAEALGAEAEARRKWRQPNRKVPFEWQLRIIESLASKGQRITAADFDALPVNPGRIAA' A
#
# COMPACT_ATOMS: atom_id res chain seq x y z
N MET A 1 -15.15 -11.50 -12.02
CA MET A 1 -14.96 -10.27 -11.23
C MET A 1 -13.51 -10.27 -10.82
N ASP A 2 -12.66 -9.59 -11.59
CA ASP A 2 -11.24 -9.51 -11.29
C ASP A 2 -11.05 -8.78 -9.97
N SER A 3 -10.69 -9.55 -8.94
CA SER A 3 -10.17 -9.06 -7.68
C SER A 3 -8.95 -8.20 -8.02
N LYS A 4 -9.13 -6.88 -8.13
CA LYS A 4 -8.03 -5.94 -8.32
C LYS A 4 -7.22 -5.91 -7.02
N HIS A 5 -6.36 -6.91 -6.86
CA HIS A 5 -5.47 -7.06 -5.72
C HIS A 5 -4.67 -5.77 -5.55
N LEU A 6 -4.71 -5.19 -4.35
CA LEU A 6 -3.88 -4.06 -3.97
C LEU A 6 -2.41 -4.46 -4.16
N THR A 7 -1.61 -3.59 -4.78
CA THR A 7 -0.17 -3.83 -4.98
C THR A 7 0.63 -2.72 -4.32
N TRP A 8 1.88 -3.03 -3.96
CA TRP A 8 2.80 -2.01 -3.41
C TRP A 8 2.99 -0.82 -4.35
N LEU A 9 2.98 -1.04 -5.67
CA LEU A 9 3.07 0.05 -6.64
C LEU A 9 1.91 1.06 -6.49
N VAL A 10 0.69 0.54 -6.31
CA VAL A 10 -0.50 1.37 -6.10
C VAL A 10 -0.40 2.09 -4.75
N VAL A 11 -0.05 1.37 -3.68
CA VAL A 11 0.14 1.95 -2.35
C VAL A 11 1.18 3.07 -2.38
N ASP A 12 2.33 2.84 -3.02
CA ASP A 12 3.41 3.81 -3.09
C ASP A 12 3.04 5.06 -3.89
N SER A 13 2.32 4.88 -5.00
CA SER A 13 1.86 5.98 -5.86
C SER A 13 0.79 6.82 -5.17
N GLU A 14 -0.18 6.19 -4.49
CA GLU A 14 -1.22 6.91 -3.75
C GLU A 14 -0.65 7.60 -2.53
N ALA A 15 0.23 6.93 -1.78
CA ALA A 15 0.91 7.52 -0.64
C ALA A 15 1.75 8.73 -1.07
N GLU A 16 2.46 8.66 -2.21
CA GLU A 16 3.19 9.81 -2.77
C GLU A 16 2.28 10.99 -3.10
N ALA A 17 1.16 10.72 -3.78
CA ALA A 17 0.17 11.75 -4.11
C ALA A 17 -0.44 12.40 -2.85
N LEU A 18 -0.54 11.64 -1.76
CA LEU A 18 -1.01 12.10 -0.45
C LEU A 18 0.08 12.77 0.41
N GLY A 19 1.32 12.85 -0.08
CA GLY A 19 2.46 13.51 0.58
C GLY A 19 3.32 12.61 1.47
N ALA A 20 3.25 11.29 1.34
CA ALA A 20 4.10 10.38 2.09
C ALA A 20 5.55 10.44 1.59
N GLU A 21 6.48 10.63 2.53
CA GLU A 21 7.90 10.57 2.24
C GLU A 21 8.31 9.22 1.65
N ALA A 22 9.27 9.25 0.73
CA ALA A 22 9.81 8.04 0.12
C ALA A 22 10.40 7.07 1.16
N GLU A 23 10.96 7.60 2.26
CA GLU A 23 11.48 6.78 3.35
C GLU A 23 10.38 6.05 4.12
N ALA A 24 9.26 6.71 4.41
CA ALA A 24 8.10 6.09 5.06
C ALA A 24 7.54 4.93 4.22
N ARG A 25 7.36 5.18 2.92
CA ARG A 25 6.92 4.16 1.94
C ARG A 25 7.87 2.97 1.85
N ARG A 26 9.19 3.20 1.90
CA ARG A 26 10.20 2.13 1.99
C ARG A 26 10.08 1.34 3.30
N LYS A 27 9.89 2.02 4.44
CA LYS A 27 9.73 1.35 5.74
C LYS A 27 8.50 0.45 5.76
N TRP A 28 7.37 0.84 5.17
CA TRP A 28 6.15 0.02 5.17
C TRP A 28 6.32 -1.31 4.43
N ARG A 29 7.22 -1.37 3.43
CA ARG A 29 7.53 -2.57 2.65
C ARG A 29 8.44 -3.57 3.35
N GLN A 30 9.11 -3.16 4.43
CA GLN A 30 10.06 -4.02 5.14
C GLN A 30 9.36 -5.21 5.83
N PRO A 31 10.04 -6.36 5.95
CA PRO A 31 9.53 -7.48 6.73
C PRO A 31 9.23 -7.02 8.17
N ASN A 32 8.05 -7.40 8.68
CA ASN A 32 7.48 -6.98 9.98
C ASN A 32 7.03 -5.51 10.09
N ARG A 33 7.01 -4.77 8.98
CA ARG A 33 6.38 -3.46 8.91
C ARG A 33 5.14 -3.53 8.03
N LYS A 34 4.21 -2.61 8.29
CA LYS A 34 2.98 -2.44 7.52
C LYS A 34 2.68 -0.96 7.37
N VAL A 35 1.80 -0.65 6.43
CA VAL A 35 1.24 0.70 6.29
C VAL A 35 0.50 1.04 7.60
N PRO A 36 0.80 2.15 8.28
CA PRO A 36 0.08 2.58 9.47
C PRO A 36 -1.41 2.77 9.17
N PHE A 37 -2.27 2.51 10.16
CA PHE A 37 -3.73 2.55 9.97
C PHE A 37 -4.24 3.88 9.40
N GLU A 38 -3.71 5.01 9.88
CA GLU A 38 -4.04 6.33 9.36
C GLU A 38 -3.74 6.46 7.85
N TRP A 39 -2.61 5.92 7.40
CA TRP A 39 -2.25 5.90 5.98
C TRP A 39 -3.11 4.93 5.17
N GLN A 40 -3.47 3.78 5.75
CA GLN A 40 -4.40 2.85 5.11
C GLN A 40 -5.74 3.53 4.81
N LEU A 41 -6.32 4.23 5.79
CA LEU A 41 -7.58 4.96 5.61
C LEU A 41 -7.48 6.01 4.50
N ARG A 42 -6.43 6.84 4.50
CA ARG A 42 -6.24 7.87 3.47
C ARG A 42 -6.09 7.28 2.07
N ILE A 43 -5.39 6.16 1.95
CA ILE A 43 -5.23 5.45 0.67
C ILE A 43 -6.55 4.81 0.22
N ILE A 44 -7.32 4.21 1.15
CA ILE A 44 -8.66 3.66 0.88
C ILE A 44 -9.59 4.75 0.36
N GLU A 45 -9.65 5.90 1.03
CA GLU A 45 -10.48 7.04 0.61
C GLU A 45 -10.08 7.58 -0.77
N SER A 46 -8.77 7.75 -1.00
CA SER A 46 -8.23 8.18 -2.29
C SER A 46 -8.62 7.22 -3.42
N LEU A 47 -8.43 5.91 -3.21
CA LEU A 47 -8.75 4.90 -4.22
C LEU A 47 -10.26 4.70 -4.41
N ALA A 48 -11.05 4.82 -3.35
CA ALA A 48 -12.50 4.79 -3.43
C ALA A 48 -13.03 5.95 -4.30
N SER A 49 -12.44 7.14 -4.18
CA SER A 49 -12.79 8.30 -5.04
C SER A 49 -12.49 8.04 -6.53
N LYS A 50 -11.51 7.18 -6.82
CA LYS A 50 -11.12 6.73 -8.17
C LYS A 50 -11.91 5.51 -8.65
N GLY A 51 -12.91 5.07 -7.89
CA GLY A 51 -13.75 3.91 -8.22
C GLY A 51 -13.11 2.55 -7.90
N GLN A 52 -11.98 2.52 -7.18
CA GLN A 52 -11.35 1.30 -6.72
C GLN A 52 -11.71 1.03 -5.25
N ARG A 53 -12.50 -0.01 -5.02
CA ARG A 53 -12.83 -0.46 -3.67
C ARG A 53 -11.73 -1.36 -3.14
N ILE A 54 -11.06 -0.89 -2.09
CA ILE A 54 -10.10 -1.64 -1.29
C ILE A 54 -10.45 -1.51 0.19
N THR A 55 -10.01 -2.47 0.97
CA THR A 55 -10.26 -2.59 2.41
C THR A 55 -8.94 -2.69 3.16
N ALA A 56 -8.97 -2.53 4.48
CA ALA A 56 -7.79 -2.73 5.32
C ALA A 56 -7.19 -4.15 5.15
N ALA A 57 -8.04 -5.17 4.92
CA ALA A 57 -7.60 -6.54 4.70
C ALA A 57 -6.77 -6.71 3.41
N ASP A 58 -6.97 -5.86 2.40
CA ASP A 58 -6.16 -5.86 1.18
C ASP A 58 -4.70 -5.45 1.46
N PHE A 59 -4.46 -4.65 2.50
CA PHE A 59 -3.09 -4.30 2.94
C PHE A 59 -2.41 -5.45 3.66
N ASP A 60 -3.15 -6.25 4.42
CA ASP A 60 -2.63 -7.46 5.06
C ASP A 60 -2.34 -8.57 4.02
N ALA A 61 -3.06 -8.56 2.89
CA ALA A 61 -2.82 -9.44 1.75
C ALA A 61 -1.66 -9.01 0.86
N LEU A 62 -1.06 -7.82 1.10
CA LEU A 62 0.12 -7.40 0.36
C LEU A 62 1.26 -8.38 0.64
N PRO A 63 1.93 -8.90 -0.41
CA PRO A 63 3.10 -9.72 -0.20
C PRO A 63 4.13 -8.89 0.57
N VAL A 64 4.72 -9.46 1.61
CA VAL A 64 5.96 -8.90 2.18
C VAL A 64 6.91 -8.77 1.00
N ASN A 65 7.36 -7.55 0.72
CA ASN A 65 8.32 -7.32 -0.35
C ASN A 65 9.69 -7.18 0.33
N PRO A 66 10.38 -8.30 0.67
CA PRO A 66 11.74 -8.24 1.15
C PRO A 66 12.52 -7.71 -0.04
N GLY A 67 12.77 -6.40 -0.08
CA GLY A 67 13.31 -5.74 -1.26
C GLY A 67 14.40 -6.59 -1.89
N ARG A 68 14.04 -7.30 -2.96
CA ARG A 68 14.91 -8.21 -3.69
C ARG A 68 15.74 -9.16 -2.78
N ILE A 69 15.25 -10.36 -2.46
CA ILE A 69 16.17 -11.52 -2.33
C ILE A 69 16.63 -11.83 -3.76
N ALA A 70 17.61 -11.10 -4.27
CA ALA A 70 18.39 -11.57 -5.41
C ALA A 70 19.77 -11.92 -4.90
N ALA A 71 20.03 -13.23 -4.95
CA ALA A 71 21.31 -13.93 -4.98
C ALA A 71 22.33 -13.62 -3.89
#